data_AF-A0A9W8ZG27-F1
#
_entry.id   AF-A0A9W8ZG27-F1
#
_cell.length_a   1.000
_cell.length_b   1.000
_cell.length_c   1.000
_cell.angle_alpha   90.00
_cell.angle_beta   90.00
_cell.angle_gamma   90.00
#
_symmetry.space_group_name_H-M   'P 1'
#
loop_
_entity.id
_entity.type
_entity.pdbx_description
1 polymer ?
#
loop_
_entity_poly.entity_id
_entity_poly.type
_entity_poly.pdbx_seq_one_letter_code
_entity_poly.pdbx_strand_id
1 'polypeptide(L)'
;MGIQPAVDPNNGKAQGVFRLQRSIDANTQTRSSARANRHDRDIIRPNYQILANTAVTWVLFKGETAVGVDFVGEQGAPNGSLMARKKVILAAGAVHTPQILQLSGLGDAKVLRKLGIRTIWCGQRKAMLEDIDSTVVGGSSWNTGPKTSIYMTRPFSRGSIKVTSRSILDAPLIDYGALTDSTDLEILYAMYMGTRELMLTPDIAVLGPIETAPAPGTTPHEGAVKDAVMRALAPSSAHQCRTAPMMKREDGGVVGAQNRVHATKRLSVVMRVFGRLSWVAGLRQASMQVLRRLQT
;
A
#
# COMPACT_ATOMS: atom_id res chain seq x y z
N MET A 1 -27.36 2.64 -17.82
CA MET A 1 -25.98 2.13 -17.93
C MET A 1 -25.80 0.62 -17.63
N GLY A 2 -26.80 -0.12 -17.15
CA GLY A 2 -26.70 -1.60 -17.01
C GLY A 2 -25.80 -2.12 -15.87
N ILE A 3 -25.17 -1.23 -15.09
CA ILE A 3 -24.37 -1.58 -13.91
C ILE A 3 -25.32 -2.11 -12.82
N GLN A 4 -25.10 -3.35 -12.40
CA GLN A 4 -25.94 -4.00 -11.40
C GLN A 4 -25.61 -3.51 -9.98
N PRO A 5 -26.59 -3.37 -9.08
CA PRO A 5 -26.33 -3.20 -7.66
C PRO A 5 -25.60 -4.42 -7.07
N ALA A 6 -24.65 -4.19 -6.18
CA ALA A 6 -24.02 -5.23 -5.39
C ALA A 6 -24.41 -5.06 -3.91
N VAL A 7 -25.05 -6.09 -3.35
CA VAL A 7 -25.55 -6.06 -1.96
C VAL A 7 -24.40 -6.03 -0.94
N ASP A 8 -23.39 -6.89 -1.15
CA ASP A 8 -22.18 -6.91 -0.33
C ASP A 8 -20.93 -6.86 -1.22
N PRO A 9 -20.22 -5.72 -1.27
CA PRO A 9 -18.99 -5.61 -2.06
C PRO A 9 -17.82 -6.42 -1.48
N ASN A 10 -17.95 -7.00 -0.27
CA ASN A 10 -16.89 -7.75 0.40
C ASN A 10 -16.98 -9.26 0.20
N ASN A 11 -17.96 -9.77 -0.55
CA ASN A 11 -18.17 -11.21 -0.80
C ASN A 11 -17.17 -11.82 -1.81
N GLY A 12 -16.14 -11.08 -2.20
CA GLY A 12 -15.18 -11.46 -3.25
C GLY A 12 -15.52 -10.98 -4.66
N LYS A 13 -16.74 -10.45 -4.88
CA LYS A 13 -17.18 -9.86 -6.15
C LYS A 13 -17.51 -8.36 -5.98
N ALA A 14 -16.49 -7.53 -6.10
CA ALA A 14 -16.60 -6.08 -5.88
C ALA A 14 -17.02 -5.27 -7.14
N GLN A 15 -17.77 -5.88 -8.06
CA GLN A 15 -18.29 -5.21 -9.27
C GLN A 15 -19.73 -4.78 -9.03
N GLY A 16 -20.09 -3.57 -9.46
CA GLY A 16 -21.44 -3.03 -9.36
C GLY A 16 -21.53 -1.74 -8.56
N VAL A 17 -22.76 -1.28 -8.32
CA VAL A 17 -23.04 -0.12 -7.45
C VAL A 17 -23.30 -0.60 -6.04
N PHE A 18 -22.55 -0.11 -5.05
CA PHE A 18 -22.67 -0.56 -3.68
C PHE A 18 -22.40 0.57 -2.67
N ARG A 19 -22.88 0.35 -1.43
CA ARG A 19 -22.54 1.19 -0.29
C ARG A 19 -21.30 0.62 0.40
N LEU A 20 -20.28 1.47 0.58
CA LEU A 20 -19.07 1.08 1.28
C LEU A 20 -19.30 1.05 2.79
N GLN A 21 -18.96 -0.07 3.42
CA GLN A 21 -18.88 -0.17 4.87
C GLN A 21 -17.70 0.67 5.39
N ARG A 22 -17.87 1.25 6.58
CA ARG A 22 -16.83 2.07 7.22
C ARG A 22 -16.28 1.34 8.44
N SER A 23 -15.00 1.54 8.75
CA SER A 23 -14.38 1.04 9.98
C SER A 23 -14.81 1.90 11.17
N ILE A 24 -16.07 1.74 11.56
CA ILE A 24 -16.77 2.48 12.61
C ILE A 24 -17.50 1.45 13.49
N ASP A 25 -17.48 1.65 14.79
CA ASP A 25 -18.29 0.88 15.72
C ASP A 25 -19.77 1.23 15.55
N ALA A 26 -20.62 0.23 15.34
CA ALA A 26 -22.02 0.46 14.96
C ALA A 26 -22.85 1.11 16.08
N ASN A 27 -22.49 0.87 17.34
CA ASN A 27 -23.25 1.37 18.49
C ASN A 27 -22.82 2.79 18.86
N THR A 28 -21.52 3.00 18.98
CA THR A 28 -20.93 4.26 19.47
C THR A 28 -20.62 5.25 18.35
N GLN A 29 -20.67 4.81 17.08
CA GLN A 29 -20.29 5.60 15.91
C GLN A 29 -18.84 6.13 15.97
N THR A 30 -18.00 5.53 16.81
CA THR A 30 -16.58 5.88 16.93
C THR A 30 -15.71 5.10 15.95
N ARG A 31 -14.52 5.61 15.66
CA ARG A 31 -13.57 4.94 14.76
C ARG A 31 -13.15 3.58 15.32
N SER A 32 -13.35 2.53 14.54
CA SER A 32 -12.80 1.20 14.82
C SER A 32 -11.34 1.14 14.32
N SER A 33 -10.37 0.94 15.22
CA SER A 33 -8.94 0.94 14.88
C SER A 33 -8.20 -0.28 15.43
N ALA A 34 -7.05 -0.63 14.86
CA ALA A 34 -6.22 -1.71 15.38
C ALA A 34 -5.73 -1.43 16.81
N ARG A 35 -5.56 -0.16 17.17
CA ARG A 35 -5.24 0.26 18.54
C ARG A 35 -6.38 -0.10 19.49
N ALA A 36 -7.57 0.48 19.26
CA ALA A 36 -8.75 0.26 20.09
C ALA A 36 -9.11 -1.24 20.22
N ASN A 37 -9.07 -1.97 19.11
CA ASN A 37 -9.56 -3.35 19.10
C ASN A 37 -8.53 -4.40 19.53
N ARG A 38 -7.24 -4.04 19.65
CA ARG A 38 -6.17 -5.00 19.97
C ARG A 38 -5.25 -4.49 21.04
N HIS A 39 -4.63 -3.32 20.83
CA HIS A 39 -3.69 -2.79 21.80
C HIS A 39 -4.39 -2.48 23.12
N ASP A 40 -5.40 -1.61 23.10
CA ASP A 40 -6.03 -1.11 24.33
C ASP A 40 -6.68 -2.24 25.13
N ARG A 41 -7.14 -3.30 24.46
CA ARG A 41 -7.67 -4.52 25.10
C ARG A 41 -6.58 -5.43 25.67
N ASP A 42 -5.47 -5.59 24.94
CA ASP A 42 -4.45 -6.59 25.28
C ASP A 42 -3.28 -6.00 26.11
N ILE A 43 -3.24 -4.68 26.34
CA ILE A 43 -2.16 -3.97 27.08
C ILE A 43 -2.00 -4.46 28.53
N ILE A 44 -3.08 -4.97 29.13
CA ILE A 44 -3.08 -5.53 30.49
C ILE A 44 -2.24 -6.81 30.60
N ARG A 45 -1.85 -7.43 29.49
CA ARG A 45 -1.11 -8.69 29.50
C ARG A 45 0.36 -8.44 29.87
N PRO A 46 0.90 -9.10 30.90
CA PRO A 46 2.26 -8.83 31.38
C PRO A 46 3.36 -9.18 30.36
N ASN A 47 3.04 -10.00 29.37
CA ASN A 47 3.94 -10.37 28.27
C ASN A 47 3.76 -9.52 27.00
N TYR A 48 2.97 -8.44 27.04
CA TYR A 48 2.81 -7.52 25.91
C TYR A 48 3.35 -6.14 26.27
N GLN A 49 4.56 -5.86 25.81
CA GLN A 49 5.23 -4.58 26.03
C GLN A 49 5.17 -3.71 24.77
N ILE A 50 5.01 -2.40 24.96
CA ILE A 50 5.07 -1.39 23.90
C ILE A 50 6.10 -0.34 24.28
N LEU A 51 6.99 -0.06 23.34
CA LEU A 51 7.88 1.08 23.39
C LEU A 51 7.39 2.11 22.38
N ALA A 52 6.60 3.06 22.85
CA ALA A 52 6.08 4.15 22.01
C ALA A 52 7.18 5.20 21.74
N ASN A 53 6.93 6.10 20.78
CA ASN A 53 7.82 7.21 20.42
C ASN A 53 9.24 6.76 20.07
N THR A 54 9.36 5.56 19.47
CA THR A 54 10.62 5.00 18.99
C THR A 54 10.47 4.50 17.56
N ALA A 55 11.50 4.71 16.75
CA ALA A 55 11.63 4.23 15.39
C ALA A 55 12.71 3.15 15.34
N VAL A 56 12.37 1.96 14.84
CA VAL A 56 13.35 0.92 14.54
C VAL A 56 14.24 1.39 13.39
N THR A 57 15.55 1.42 13.61
CA THR A 57 16.54 1.90 12.64
C THR A 57 16.92 0.80 11.65
N TRP A 58 17.34 -0.36 12.15
CA TRP A 58 17.65 -1.57 11.37
C TRP A 58 17.53 -2.84 12.21
N VAL A 59 17.57 -3.99 11.52
CA VAL A 59 17.62 -5.32 12.11
C VAL A 59 19.07 -5.71 12.38
N LEU A 60 19.31 -6.27 13.57
CA LEU A 60 20.61 -6.78 13.97
C LEU A 60 20.76 -8.24 13.55
N PHE A 61 21.90 -8.59 12.99
CA PHE A 61 22.18 -9.91 12.42
C PHE A 61 23.43 -10.57 13.02
N LYS A 62 23.33 -11.88 13.29
CA LYS A 62 24.47 -12.80 13.46
C LYS A 62 24.48 -13.77 12.28
N GLY A 63 25.38 -13.53 11.32
CA GLY A 63 25.29 -14.18 10.01
C GLY A 63 23.96 -13.84 9.33
N GLU A 64 23.22 -14.85 8.87
CA GLU A 64 21.88 -14.67 8.28
C GLU A 64 20.75 -14.59 9.32
N THR A 65 21.06 -14.74 10.62
CA THR A 65 20.04 -14.83 11.67
C THR A 65 19.73 -13.47 12.27
N ALA A 66 18.48 -13.04 12.18
CA ALA A 66 18.00 -11.86 12.89
C ALA A 66 17.96 -12.11 14.40
N VAL A 67 18.72 -11.32 15.16
CA VAL A 67 18.92 -11.46 16.60
C VAL A 67 18.33 -10.31 17.41
N GLY A 68 17.90 -9.24 16.76
CA GLY A 68 17.33 -8.08 17.44
C GLY A 68 17.05 -6.93 16.49
N VAL A 69 16.76 -5.77 17.06
CA VAL A 69 16.60 -4.50 16.34
C VAL A 69 17.35 -3.41 17.08
N ASP A 70 17.88 -2.47 16.32
CA ASP A 70 18.29 -1.17 16.83
C ASP A 70 17.15 -0.17 16.68
N PHE A 71 17.08 0.84 17.56
CA PHE A 71 16.01 1.84 17.56
C PHE A 71 16.49 3.18 18.12
N VAL A 72 15.83 4.23 17.67
CA VAL A 72 16.01 5.61 18.14
C VAL A 72 14.68 6.15 18.64
N GLY A 73 14.68 6.79 19.80
CA GLY A 73 13.56 7.50 20.38
C GLY A 73 13.45 8.93 19.89
N GLU A 74 12.23 9.45 19.89
CA GLU A 74 11.99 10.90 19.84
C GLU A 74 12.49 11.57 21.14
N GLN A 75 12.47 12.90 21.20
CA GLN A 75 12.98 13.64 22.36
C GLN A 75 12.42 13.09 23.69
N GLY A 76 13.34 12.65 24.57
CA GLY A 76 13.00 12.07 25.87
C GLY A 76 12.69 10.56 25.88
N ALA A 77 12.56 9.92 24.71
CA ALA A 77 12.45 8.47 24.58
C ALA A 77 13.84 7.80 24.49
N PRO A 78 13.98 6.54 24.93
CA PRO A 78 15.27 5.86 24.92
C PRO A 78 15.75 5.54 23.49
N ASN A 79 17.06 5.51 23.33
CA ASN A 79 17.75 4.92 22.18
C ASN A 79 18.36 3.58 22.60
N GLY A 80 18.58 2.67 21.65
CA GLY A 80 19.39 1.48 21.91
C GLY A 80 19.01 0.30 21.05
N SER A 81 19.21 -0.89 21.60
CA SER A 81 18.99 -2.15 20.90
C SER A 81 18.18 -3.12 21.75
N LEU A 82 17.26 -3.86 21.12
CA LEU A 82 16.47 -4.92 21.74
C LEU A 82 16.76 -6.27 21.08
N MET A 83 17.14 -7.25 21.89
CA MET A 83 17.43 -8.61 21.42
C MET A 83 16.16 -9.46 21.36
N ALA A 84 16.02 -10.22 20.29
CA ALA A 84 14.94 -11.19 20.12
C ALA A 84 15.49 -12.62 20.25
N ARG A 85 14.87 -13.45 21.10
CA ARG A 85 15.25 -14.88 21.24
C ARG A 85 14.62 -15.79 20.20
N LYS A 86 13.44 -15.45 19.68
CA LYS A 86 12.68 -16.29 18.73
C LYS A 86 12.60 -15.71 17.34
N LYS A 87 12.14 -14.47 17.19
CA LYS A 87 11.84 -13.90 15.87
C LYS A 87 11.79 -12.37 15.91
N VAL A 88 12.19 -11.73 14.82
CA VAL A 88 11.93 -10.32 14.51
C VAL A 88 10.82 -10.26 13.45
N ILE A 89 9.82 -9.41 13.67
CA ILE A 89 8.72 -9.19 12.71
C ILE A 89 8.67 -7.70 12.38
N LEU A 90 8.89 -7.35 11.12
CA LEU A 90 8.74 -5.98 10.63
C LEU A 90 7.29 -5.74 10.19
N ALA A 91 6.67 -4.71 10.77
CA ALA A 91 5.30 -4.31 10.48
C ALA A 91 5.15 -2.78 10.33
N ALA A 92 6.23 -2.09 9.90
CA ALA A 92 6.29 -0.63 9.76
C ALA A 92 5.57 -0.09 8.51
N GLY A 93 4.66 -0.87 7.92
CA GLY A 93 3.93 -0.50 6.71
C GLY A 93 4.78 -0.48 5.43
N ALA A 94 4.11 -0.23 4.31
CA ALA A 94 4.69 -0.33 2.97
C ALA A 94 5.76 0.73 2.67
N VAL A 95 5.83 1.82 3.44
CA VAL A 95 6.83 2.87 3.25
C VAL A 95 8.08 2.62 4.09
N HIS A 96 7.93 2.40 5.38
CA HIS A 96 9.10 2.34 6.28
C HIS A 96 9.72 0.95 6.43
N THR A 97 8.98 -0.13 6.19
CA THR A 97 9.63 -1.45 6.23
C THR A 97 10.66 -1.66 5.12
N PRO A 98 10.42 -1.29 3.83
CA PRO A 98 11.51 -1.38 2.85
C PRO A 98 12.67 -0.44 3.19
N GLN A 99 12.43 0.67 3.89
CA GLN A 99 13.50 1.53 4.41
C GLN A 99 14.34 0.80 5.47
N ILE A 100 13.70 0.20 6.48
CA ILE A 100 14.37 -0.60 7.52
C ILE A 100 15.14 -1.77 6.90
N LEU A 101 14.53 -2.51 5.95
CA LEU A 101 15.20 -3.61 5.25
C LEU A 101 16.47 -3.12 4.54
N GLN A 102 16.39 -2.01 3.80
CA GLN A 102 17.54 -1.41 3.12
C GLN A 102 18.63 -0.99 4.12
N LEU A 103 18.28 -0.29 5.20
CA LEU A 103 19.22 0.09 6.26
C LEU A 103 19.87 -1.13 6.94
N SER A 104 19.15 -2.26 6.98
CA SER A 104 19.63 -3.54 7.49
C SER A 104 20.52 -4.31 6.51
N GLY A 105 20.79 -3.77 5.31
CA GLY A 105 21.58 -4.44 4.28
C GLY A 105 20.78 -5.32 3.31
N LEU A 106 19.44 -5.27 3.33
CA LEU A 106 18.56 -6.06 2.47
C LEU A 106 17.92 -5.15 1.41
N GLY A 107 18.53 -5.07 0.23
CA GLY A 107 18.10 -4.15 -0.83
C GLY A 107 19.07 -4.07 -2.02
N ASP A 108 18.88 -3.05 -2.87
CA ASP A 108 19.71 -2.84 -4.06
C ASP A 108 21.17 -2.55 -3.66
N ALA A 109 22.07 -3.48 -4.00
CA ALA A 109 23.49 -3.40 -3.67
C ALA A 109 24.16 -2.09 -4.14
N LYS A 110 23.73 -1.51 -5.26
CA LYS A 110 24.28 -0.24 -5.76
C LYS A 110 23.87 0.92 -4.87
N VAL A 111 22.62 0.95 -4.41
CA VAL A 111 22.11 1.98 -3.47
C VAL A 111 22.82 1.83 -2.12
N LEU A 112 22.86 0.61 -1.58
CA LEU A 112 23.43 0.34 -0.27
C LEU A 112 24.94 0.64 -0.21
N ARG A 113 25.69 0.29 -1.26
CA ARG A 113 27.13 0.58 -1.35
C ARG A 113 27.43 2.07 -1.31
N LYS A 114 26.62 2.91 -1.97
CA LYS A 114 26.77 4.38 -1.93
C LYS A 114 26.64 4.95 -0.52
N LEU A 115 25.88 4.28 0.35
CA LEU A 115 25.66 4.65 1.74
C LEU A 115 26.60 3.91 2.71
N GLY A 116 27.60 3.16 2.20
CA GLY A 116 28.51 2.36 3.01
C GLY A 116 27.86 1.19 3.74
N ILE A 117 26.66 0.76 3.32
CA ILE A 117 25.91 -0.34 3.94
C ILE A 117 26.32 -1.66 3.28
N ARG A 118 26.79 -2.62 4.08
CA ARG A 118 27.09 -3.97 3.60
C ARG A 118 25.81 -4.65 3.15
N THR A 119 25.77 -5.09 1.89
CA THR A 119 24.65 -5.85 1.36
C THR A 119 24.68 -7.28 1.89
N ILE A 120 23.61 -7.70 2.55
CA ILE A 120 23.35 -9.08 2.98
C ILE A 120 22.58 -9.82 1.88
N TRP A 121 21.63 -9.13 1.21
CA TRP A 121 20.85 -9.69 0.11
C TRP A 121 20.36 -8.60 -0.84
N CYS A 122 20.26 -8.94 -2.13
CA CYS A 122 19.63 -8.14 -3.16
C CYS A 122 18.54 -8.99 -3.84
N GLY A 123 17.27 -8.57 -3.71
CA GLY A 123 16.18 -9.10 -4.53
C GLY A 123 15.80 -8.06 -5.57
N GLN A 124 15.88 -8.44 -6.84
CA GLN A 124 15.49 -7.56 -7.93
C GLN A 124 14.14 -7.97 -8.54
N ARG A 125 13.32 -6.94 -8.67
CA ARG A 125 11.94 -6.79 -9.14
C ARG A 125 11.67 -7.22 -10.60
N LYS A 126 12.47 -8.10 -11.21
CA LYS A 126 12.42 -8.32 -12.67
C LYS A 126 11.13 -9.05 -13.12
N ALA A 127 10.59 -9.99 -12.35
CA ALA A 127 9.44 -10.81 -12.80
C ALA A 127 8.05 -10.18 -12.55
N MET A 128 7.96 -9.01 -11.90
CA MET A 128 6.67 -8.32 -11.74
C MET A 128 6.12 -7.71 -13.04
N LEU A 129 6.94 -7.66 -14.09
CA LEU A 129 6.60 -7.13 -15.40
C LEU A 129 6.03 -8.18 -16.36
N GLU A 130 6.16 -9.48 -16.05
CA GLU A 130 5.78 -10.59 -16.96
C GLU A 130 4.42 -11.21 -16.60
N ASP A 131 3.49 -10.40 -16.09
CA ASP A 131 2.12 -10.88 -15.86
C ASP A 131 1.05 -9.81 -16.06
N ILE A 132 0.32 -9.97 -17.16
CA ILE A 132 -0.96 -9.31 -17.42
C ILE A 132 -1.87 -10.39 -17.98
N ASP A 133 -2.71 -10.99 -17.15
CA ASP A 133 -3.85 -11.76 -17.67
C ASP A 133 -5.17 -11.45 -16.93
N SER A 134 -6.08 -10.84 -17.71
CA SER A 134 -7.51 -10.59 -17.55
C SER A 134 -8.10 -9.58 -16.52
N THR A 135 -9.04 -8.80 -17.08
CA THR A 135 -10.03 -7.82 -16.56
C THR A 135 -9.54 -6.62 -15.73
N VAL A 136 -9.59 -5.44 -16.37
CA VAL A 136 -9.36 -4.12 -15.76
C VAL A 136 -10.48 -3.78 -14.78
N VAL A 137 -10.13 -3.32 -13.58
CA VAL A 137 -11.10 -2.86 -12.57
C VAL A 137 -10.79 -1.42 -12.17
N GLY A 138 -11.71 -0.52 -12.49
CA GLY A 138 -11.72 0.86 -11.99
C GLY A 138 -12.84 1.04 -10.98
N GLY A 139 -12.61 1.83 -9.92
CA GLY A 139 -13.64 2.15 -8.93
C GLY A 139 -13.89 3.66 -8.89
N SER A 140 -15.14 4.07 -8.88
CA SER A 140 -15.54 5.45 -8.55
C SER A 140 -16.19 5.45 -7.16
N SER A 141 -15.87 6.46 -6.35
CA SER A 141 -16.55 6.66 -5.06
C SER A 141 -17.23 8.02 -5.04
N TRP A 142 -18.47 8.01 -4.56
CA TRP A 142 -19.22 9.22 -4.29
C TRP A 142 -19.08 9.58 -2.81
N ASN A 143 -18.73 10.84 -2.55
CA ASN A 143 -18.71 11.40 -1.21
C ASN A 143 -19.74 12.54 -1.14
N THR A 144 -20.15 12.95 0.05
CA THR A 144 -21.11 14.04 0.26
C THR A 144 -20.54 15.43 -0.07
N GLY A 145 -19.39 15.51 -0.73
CA GLY A 145 -18.76 16.73 -1.19
C GLY A 145 -18.92 16.92 -2.70
N PRO A 146 -18.42 18.03 -3.26
CA PRO A 146 -18.62 18.39 -4.66
C PRO A 146 -17.73 17.59 -5.64
N LYS A 147 -17.21 16.42 -5.23
CA LYS A 147 -16.19 15.68 -5.98
C LYS A 147 -16.51 14.19 -6.05
N THR A 148 -16.53 13.66 -7.27
CA THR A 148 -16.46 12.22 -7.50
C THR A 148 -14.99 11.82 -7.62
N SER A 149 -14.57 10.82 -6.85
CA SER A 149 -13.19 10.32 -6.89
C SER A 149 -13.12 9.08 -7.76
N ILE A 150 -12.13 9.06 -8.65
CA ILE A 150 -11.82 7.92 -9.53
C ILE A 150 -10.55 7.27 -8.98
N TYR A 151 -10.63 5.97 -8.69
CA TYR A 151 -9.52 5.17 -8.19
C TYR A 151 -9.19 4.03 -9.15
N MET A 152 -7.99 4.08 -9.72
CA MET A 152 -7.44 2.96 -10.47
C MET A 152 -7.01 1.87 -9.48
N THR A 153 -7.69 0.72 -9.51
CA THR A 153 -7.45 -0.34 -8.52
C THR A 153 -6.33 -1.30 -8.94
N ARG A 154 -5.99 -1.33 -10.24
CA ARG A 154 -4.96 -2.20 -10.82
C ARG A 154 -4.04 -1.43 -11.76
N PRO A 155 -3.22 -0.49 -11.26
CA PRO A 155 -2.21 0.18 -12.08
C PRO A 155 -1.17 -0.85 -12.58
N PHE A 156 -0.71 -0.70 -13.82
CA PHE A 156 0.44 -1.40 -14.38
C PHE A 156 1.74 -0.70 -13.99
N SER A 157 1.73 0.62 -13.85
CA SER A 157 2.82 1.46 -13.36
C SER A 157 3.40 0.99 -12.01
N ARG A 158 4.69 1.25 -11.82
CA ARG A 158 5.50 0.63 -10.77
C ARG A 158 6.53 1.58 -10.16
N GLY A 159 6.19 2.19 -9.04
CA GLY A 159 7.09 3.05 -8.25
C GLY A 159 8.17 2.34 -7.41
N SER A 160 9.05 3.08 -6.75
CA SER A 160 10.09 2.55 -5.85
C SER A 160 10.22 3.36 -4.56
N ILE A 161 10.76 2.74 -3.51
CA ILE A 161 11.12 3.41 -2.25
C ILE A 161 12.58 3.11 -1.96
N LYS A 162 13.40 4.16 -1.86
CA LYS A 162 14.85 4.04 -1.68
C LYS A 162 15.32 4.85 -0.48
N VAL A 163 16.24 4.29 0.30
CA VAL A 163 16.96 5.04 1.32
C VAL A 163 17.83 6.11 0.68
N THR A 164 17.88 7.29 1.28
CA THR A 164 18.67 8.44 0.84
C THR A 164 19.89 8.68 1.73
N SER A 165 19.82 8.26 3.00
CA SER A 165 20.88 8.35 4.00
C SER A 165 20.92 7.10 4.89
N ARG A 166 21.77 7.12 5.93
CA ARG A 166 21.82 6.07 6.97
C ARG A 166 20.89 6.35 8.16
N SER A 167 20.22 7.50 8.18
CA SER A 167 19.28 7.86 9.23
C SER A 167 17.89 7.33 8.90
N ILE A 168 17.25 6.65 9.85
CA ILE A 168 15.84 6.24 9.70
C ILE A 168 14.88 7.44 9.73
N LEU A 169 15.32 8.56 10.34
CA LEU A 169 14.51 9.76 10.47
C LEU A 169 14.43 10.56 9.17
N ASP A 170 15.35 10.31 8.25
CA ASP A 170 15.33 10.95 6.95
C ASP A 170 14.27 10.27 6.07
N ALA A 171 13.43 11.07 5.41
CA ALA A 171 12.41 10.55 4.53
C ALA A 171 13.05 9.77 3.37
N PRO A 172 12.58 8.54 3.07
CA PRO A 172 13.07 7.81 1.91
C PRO A 172 12.61 8.51 0.62
N LEU A 173 13.36 8.33 -0.46
CA LEU A 173 12.93 8.75 -1.79
C LEU A 173 11.78 7.86 -2.23
N ILE A 174 10.59 8.44 -2.35
CA ILE A 174 9.40 7.77 -2.87
C ILE A 174 9.19 8.23 -4.31
N ASP A 175 9.44 7.32 -5.24
CA ASP A 175 9.05 7.46 -6.63
C ASP A 175 7.76 6.67 -6.83
N TYR A 176 6.66 7.32 -7.17
CA TYR A 176 5.39 6.63 -7.41
C TYR A 176 5.38 5.85 -8.72
N GLY A 177 6.23 6.23 -9.68
CA GLY A 177 6.24 5.69 -11.04
C GLY A 177 4.89 5.84 -11.75
N ALA A 178 4.06 6.81 -11.35
CA ALA A 178 2.73 6.97 -11.93
C ALA A 178 2.81 7.26 -13.43
N LEU A 179 1.98 6.56 -14.21
CA LEU A 179 1.94 6.65 -15.68
C LEU A 179 3.26 6.30 -16.38
N THR A 180 4.11 5.49 -15.74
CA THR A 180 5.29 4.92 -16.41
C THR A 180 4.92 3.86 -17.43
N ASP A 181 3.76 3.21 -17.25
CA ASP A 181 3.11 2.39 -18.26
C ASP A 181 2.00 3.20 -18.93
N SER A 182 2.04 3.31 -20.27
CA SER A 182 1.06 4.11 -21.03
C SER A 182 -0.36 3.54 -20.95
N THR A 183 -0.52 2.24 -20.68
CA THR A 183 -1.83 1.59 -20.51
C THR A 183 -2.63 2.21 -19.37
N ASP A 184 -1.95 2.68 -18.32
CA ASP A 184 -2.61 3.31 -17.17
C ASP A 184 -3.32 4.61 -17.57
N LEU A 185 -2.76 5.39 -18.50
CA LEU A 185 -3.38 6.62 -18.97
C LEU A 185 -4.65 6.33 -19.79
N GLU A 186 -4.61 5.29 -20.63
CA GLU A 186 -5.76 4.81 -21.40
C GLU A 186 -6.90 4.38 -20.47
N ILE A 187 -6.58 3.64 -19.41
CA ILE A 187 -7.55 3.19 -18.42
C ILE A 187 -8.15 4.38 -17.67
N LEU A 188 -7.32 5.33 -17.21
CA LEU A 188 -7.81 6.52 -16.52
C LEU A 188 -8.70 7.38 -17.41
N TYR A 189 -8.35 7.54 -18.69
CA TYR A 189 -9.17 8.23 -19.68
C TYR A 189 -10.54 7.55 -19.81
N ALA A 190 -10.57 6.23 -20.02
CA ALA A 190 -11.82 5.47 -20.12
C ALA A 190 -12.68 5.56 -18.85
N MET A 191 -12.06 5.47 -17.67
CA MET A 191 -12.74 5.63 -16.37
C MET A 191 -13.34 7.03 -16.21
N TYR A 192 -12.61 8.06 -16.63
CA TYR A 192 -13.07 9.44 -16.59
C TYR A 192 -14.25 9.67 -17.54
N MET A 193 -14.16 9.21 -18.79
CA MET A 193 -15.26 9.32 -19.76
C MET A 193 -16.51 8.56 -19.30
N GLY A 194 -16.35 7.34 -18.75
CA GLY A 194 -17.47 6.60 -18.17
C GLY A 194 -18.10 7.30 -16.96
N THR A 195 -17.32 8.07 -16.20
CA THR A 195 -17.85 8.90 -15.11
C THR A 195 -18.64 10.09 -15.65
N ARG A 196 -18.21 10.72 -16.75
CA ARG A 196 -18.99 11.78 -17.42
C ARG A 196 -20.33 11.24 -17.92
N GLU A 197 -20.33 10.07 -18.56
CA GLU A 197 -21.56 9.39 -18.99
C GLU A 197 -22.52 9.15 -17.82
N LEU A 198 -22.01 8.66 -16.69
CA LEU A 198 -22.79 8.47 -15.46
C LEU A 198 -23.44 9.75 -14.97
N MET A 199 -22.70 10.87 -14.97
CA MET A 199 -23.22 12.16 -14.50
C MET A 199 -24.34 12.72 -15.39
N LEU A 200 -24.38 12.32 -16.67
CA LEU A 200 -25.40 12.75 -17.63
C LEU A 200 -26.65 11.85 -17.64
N THR A 201 -26.65 10.75 -16.89
CA THR A 201 -27.84 9.89 -16.79
C THR A 201 -29.02 10.64 -16.14
N PRO A 202 -30.28 10.37 -16.54
CA PRO A 202 -31.45 11.10 -16.02
C PRO A 202 -31.52 11.14 -14.49
N ASP A 203 -31.19 10.02 -13.82
CA ASP A 203 -31.25 9.89 -12.36
C ASP A 203 -30.24 10.78 -11.61
N ILE A 204 -29.14 11.16 -12.27
CA ILE A 204 -28.11 12.05 -11.70
C ILE A 204 -28.27 13.48 -12.23
N ALA A 205 -28.72 13.64 -13.48
CA ALA A 205 -28.91 14.94 -14.13
C ALA A 205 -29.90 15.85 -13.38
N VAL A 206 -30.89 15.27 -12.68
CA VAL A 206 -31.82 16.01 -11.81
C VAL A 206 -31.11 16.79 -10.68
N LEU A 207 -29.88 16.41 -10.31
CA LEU A 207 -29.06 17.12 -9.33
C LEU A 207 -28.34 18.34 -9.91
N GLY A 208 -28.46 18.57 -11.23
CA GLY A 208 -27.78 19.66 -11.95
C GLY A 208 -26.25 19.61 -11.85
N PRO A 209 -25.58 18.46 -12.03
CA PRO A 209 -24.13 18.39 -11.91
C PRO A 209 -23.46 19.25 -13.00
N ILE A 210 -22.60 20.16 -12.57
CA ILE A 210 -21.73 20.93 -13.46
C ILE A 210 -20.31 20.43 -13.27
N GLU A 211 -19.74 19.90 -14.33
CA GLU A 211 -18.33 19.50 -14.31
C GLU A 211 -17.43 20.73 -14.29
N THR A 212 -16.57 20.79 -13.27
CA THR A 212 -15.64 21.91 -13.06
C THR A 212 -14.18 21.53 -13.29
N ALA A 213 -13.85 20.24 -13.23
CA ALA A 213 -12.49 19.72 -13.37
C ALA A 213 -12.51 18.21 -13.69
N PRO A 214 -11.42 17.64 -14.27
CA PRO A 214 -10.23 18.33 -14.76
C PRO A 214 -10.38 18.92 -16.17
N ALA A 215 -11.36 18.49 -16.96
CA ALA A 215 -11.63 19.00 -18.31
C ALA A 215 -13.11 19.42 -18.45
N PRO A 216 -13.51 20.57 -17.87
CA PRO A 216 -14.88 21.06 -17.98
C PRO A 216 -15.26 21.40 -19.43
N GLY A 217 -16.52 21.16 -19.80
CA GLY A 217 -17.06 21.51 -21.11
C GLY A 217 -16.63 20.60 -22.27
N THR A 218 -16.90 21.05 -23.50
CA THR A 218 -16.57 20.37 -24.76
C THR A 218 -15.09 20.52 -25.08
N THR A 219 -14.22 19.77 -24.38
CA THR A 219 -12.88 19.48 -24.91
C THR A 219 -13.02 18.25 -25.82
N PRO A 220 -13.17 18.41 -27.16
CA PRO A 220 -13.62 17.31 -28.01
C PRO A 220 -12.47 16.35 -28.34
N HIS A 221 -11.23 16.78 -28.13
CA HIS A 221 -10.06 16.01 -28.50
C HIS A 221 -9.54 15.19 -27.31
N GLU A 222 -9.47 13.88 -27.50
CA GLU A 222 -8.99 12.89 -26.53
C GLU A 222 -7.65 13.28 -25.89
N GLY A 223 -6.69 13.77 -26.68
CA GLY A 223 -5.38 14.19 -26.17
C GLY A 223 -5.48 15.29 -25.11
N ALA A 224 -6.33 16.28 -25.32
CA ALA A 224 -6.51 17.38 -24.37
C ALA A 224 -7.16 16.91 -23.06
N VAL A 225 -8.06 15.93 -23.13
CA VAL A 225 -8.65 15.30 -21.94
C VAL A 225 -7.60 14.50 -21.18
N LYS A 226 -6.80 13.68 -21.87
CA LYS A 226 -5.70 12.92 -21.27
C LYS A 226 -4.70 13.85 -20.58
N ASP A 227 -4.34 14.96 -21.20
CA ASP A 227 -3.46 15.97 -20.62
C ASP A 227 -4.04 16.58 -19.34
N ALA A 228 -5.34 16.89 -19.33
CA ALA A 228 -6.01 17.40 -18.15
C ALA A 228 -6.06 16.36 -17.02
N VAL A 229 -6.36 15.10 -17.33
CA VAL A 229 -6.34 13.98 -16.38
C VAL A 229 -4.94 13.80 -15.80
N MET A 230 -3.88 13.85 -16.62
CA MET A 230 -2.49 13.76 -16.17
C MET A 230 -2.14 14.89 -15.19
N ARG A 231 -2.51 16.14 -15.50
CA ARG A 231 -2.26 17.28 -14.61
C ARG A 231 -3.00 17.20 -13.28
N ALA A 232 -4.20 16.60 -13.28
CA ALA A 232 -5.02 16.45 -12.09
C ALA A 232 -4.70 15.18 -11.28
N LEU A 233 -3.88 14.27 -11.81
CA LEU A 233 -3.58 13.00 -11.18
C LEU A 233 -2.81 13.21 -9.87
N ALA A 234 -3.43 12.82 -8.76
CA ALA A 234 -2.72 12.57 -7.52
C ALA A 234 -2.21 11.12 -7.52
N PRO A 235 -0.90 10.86 -7.55
CA PRO A 235 -0.35 9.50 -7.71
C PRO A 235 -0.52 8.61 -6.47
N SER A 236 -1.20 9.12 -5.43
CA SER A 236 -1.39 8.42 -4.17
C SER A 236 -2.79 8.64 -3.61
N SER A 237 -3.49 7.54 -3.39
CA SER A 237 -4.63 7.47 -2.48
C SER A 237 -4.20 6.91 -1.12
N ALA A 238 -2.91 6.93 -0.79
CA ALA A 238 -2.25 6.32 0.38
C ALA A 238 -2.46 4.78 0.53
N HIS A 239 -2.69 4.08 -0.58
CA HIS A 239 -2.76 2.62 -0.65
C HIS A 239 -1.42 1.97 -1.03
N GLN A 240 -0.28 2.52 -0.58
CA GLN A 240 1.03 1.96 -0.88
C GLN A 240 1.11 0.49 -0.40
N CYS A 241 1.65 -0.37 -1.25
CA CYS A 241 1.76 -1.82 -1.03
C CYS A 241 2.88 -2.41 -1.90
N ARG A 242 3.14 -3.72 -1.76
CA ARG A 242 4.05 -4.50 -2.63
C ARG A 242 5.50 -4.03 -2.65
N THR A 243 5.95 -3.33 -1.60
CA THR A 243 7.36 -2.93 -1.44
C THR A 243 8.22 -4.03 -0.82
N ALA A 244 7.60 -5.06 -0.24
CA ALA A 244 8.22 -6.31 0.17
C ALA A 244 7.35 -7.50 -0.30
N PRO A 245 7.32 -7.82 -1.61
CA PRO A 245 6.35 -8.75 -2.17
C PRO A 245 6.54 -10.20 -1.74
N MET A 246 5.42 -10.90 -1.55
CA MET A 246 5.34 -12.32 -1.27
C MET A 246 5.31 -13.11 -2.59
N MET A 247 6.49 -13.49 -3.06
CA MET A 247 6.71 -14.21 -4.31
C MET A 247 7.95 -15.12 -4.17
N LYS A 248 8.18 -16.00 -5.14
CA LYS A 248 9.46 -16.74 -5.17
C LYS A 248 10.62 -15.75 -5.30
N ARG A 249 11.78 -16.17 -4.81
CA ARG A 249 12.99 -15.34 -4.85
C ARG A 249 13.44 -15.06 -6.29
N GLU A 250 13.40 -16.06 -7.16
CA GLU A 250 13.72 -15.94 -8.60
C GLU A 250 12.84 -14.92 -9.31
N ASP A 251 11.60 -14.74 -8.82
CA ASP A 251 10.63 -13.78 -9.35
C ASP A 251 10.76 -12.36 -8.72
N GLY A 252 11.81 -12.12 -7.93
CA GLY A 252 12.01 -10.85 -7.24
C GLY A 252 11.19 -10.69 -5.95
N GLY A 253 10.69 -11.78 -5.38
CA GLY A 253 10.06 -11.78 -4.06
C GLY A 253 11.03 -11.35 -2.95
N VAL A 254 10.49 -10.70 -1.91
CA VAL A 254 11.19 -10.37 -0.66
C VAL A 254 10.84 -11.36 0.44
N VAL A 255 9.59 -11.83 0.48
CA VAL A 255 9.15 -12.85 1.43
C VAL A 255 8.55 -14.07 0.73
N GLY A 256 8.67 -15.23 1.37
CA GLY A 256 7.94 -16.45 0.97
C GLY A 256 6.52 -16.51 1.55
N ALA A 257 5.79 -17.58 1.24
CA ALA A 257 4.39 -17.78 1.65
C ALA A 257 4.15 -17.67 3.17
N GLN A 258 5.15 -18.00 3.99
CA GLN A 258 5.08 -17.89 5.45
C GLN A 258 5.56 -16.53 5.99
N ASN A 259 5.58 -15.49 5.15
CA ASN A 259 6.05 -14.13 5.46
C ASN A 259 7.55 -14.05 5.84
N ARG A 260 8.31 -15.13 5.66
CA ARG A 260 9.74 -15.18 5.97
C ARG A 260 10.54 -14.44 4.90
N VAL A 261 11.45 -13.57 5.31
CA VAL A 261 12.33 -12.85 4.39
C VAL A 261 13.33 -13.83 3.79
N HIS A 262 13.44 -13.84 2.47
CA HIS A 262 14.36 -14.73 1.75
C HIS A 262 15.80 -14.50 2.20
N ALA A 263 16.62 -15.56 2.18
CA ALA A 263 18.04 -15.52 2.60
C ALA A 263 18.29 -15.04 4.04
N THR A 264 17.29 -15.10 4.91
CA THR A 264 17.43 -14.76 6.33
C THR A 264 16.79 -15.83 7.21
N LYS A 265 17.25 -15.92 8.46
CA LYS A 265 16.64 -16.74 9.51
C LYS A 265 16.00 -15.82 10.54
N ARG A 266 14.84 -16.24 11.06
CA ARG A 266 14.13 -15.56 12.17
C ARG A 266 13.67 -14.13 11.88
N LEU A 267 13.62 -13.71 10.61
CA LEU A 267 13.03 -12.45 10.17
C LEU A 267 11.75 -12.69 9.36
N SER A 268 10.72 -11.90 9.60
CA SER A 268 9.52 -11.87 8.75
C SER A 268 9.00 -10.46 8.58
N VAL A 269 8.26 -10.25 7.50
CA VAL A 269 7.58 -9.00 7.22
C VAL A 269 6.08 -9.27 7.22
N VAL A 270 5.32 -8.55 8.04
CA VAL A 270 3.86 -8.67 8.12
C VAL A 270 3.25 -7.31 7.84
N MET A 271 2.89 -7.11 6.58
CA MET A 271 2.22 -5.93 6.05
C MET A 271 1.43 -6.31 4.79
N ARG A 272 1.01 -5.33 3.96
CA ARG A 272 0.58 -5.54 2.57
C ARG A 272 1.72 -6.01 1.65
N VAL A 273 2.18 -7.24 1.88
CA VAL A 273 3.19 -7.97 1.11
C VAL A 273 2.61 -8.66 -0.12
N PHE A 274 1.43 -8.26 -0.60
CA PHE A 274 0.70 -8.97 -1.66
C PHE A 274 1.60 -9.41 -2.83
N GLY A 275 1.43 -10.66 -3.26
CA GLY A 275 2.12 -11.25 -4.41
C GLY A 275 1.60 -10.69 -5.74
N ARG A 276 1.57 -11.52 -6.78
CA ARG A 276 0.97 -11.23 -8.09
C ARG A 276 -0.44 -10.62 -7.91
N LEU A 277 -0.73 -9.52 -8.62
CA LEU A 277 -2.01 -8.77 -8.85
C LEU A 277 -3.23 -8.95 -7.92
N SER A 278 -3.06 -9.42 -6.68
CA SER A 278 -4.08 -9.53 -5.65
C SER A 278 -4.18 -8.19 -4.94
N TRP A 279 -4.56 -7.16 -5.69
CA TRP A 279 -5.25 -6.04 -5.06
C TRP A 279 -6.58 -6.57 -4.57
N VAL A 280 -6.77 -6.61 -3.25
CA VAL A 280 -8.10 -6.78 -2.68
C VAL A 280 -8.82 -5.47 -2.95
N ALA A 281 -9.84 -5.50 -3.81
CA ALA A 281 -10.74 -4.37 -4.00
C ALA A 281 -11.53 -4.19 -2.69
N GLY A 282 -10.91 -3.50 -1.73
CA GLY A 282 -11.39 -3.35 -0.37
C GLY A 282 -10.56 -2.31 0.39
N LEU A 283 -11.19 -1.65 1.36
CA LEU A 283 -10.55 -0.60 2.16
C LEU A 283 -9.36 -1.15 2.97
N ARG A 284 -8.31 -0.34 3.12
CA ARG A 284 -6.97 -0.68 3.68
C ARG A 284 -6.96 -1.58 4.92
N GLN A 285 -7.94 -1.38 5.79
CA GLN A 285 -8.00 -1.98 7.11
C GLN A 285 -8.45 -3.45 7.06
N ALA A 286 -9.36 -3.79 6.14
CA ALA A 286 -9.90 -5.15 6.03
C ALA A 286 -8.83 -6.15 5.59
N SER A 287 -8.09 -5.84 4.53
CA SER A 287 -7.06 -6.74 3.99
C SER A 287 -5.90 -6.98 4.97
N MET A 288 -5.56 -5.97 5.78
CA MET A 288 -4.50 -6.07 6.80
C MET A 288 -4.90 -6.94 8.00
N GLN A 289 -6.17 -6.88 8.41
CA GLN A 289 -6.65 -7.68 9.54
C GLN A 289 -6.76 -9.17 9.21
N VAL A 290 -7.04 -9.52 7.94
CA VAL A 290 -7.16 -10.90 7.46
C VAL A 290 -5.80 -11.60 7.36
N LEU A 291 -4.75 -10.92 6.89
CA LEU A 291 -3.40 -11.49 6.76
C LEU A 291 -2.84 -12.05 8.08
N ARG A 292 -3.35 -11.59 9.23
CA ARG A 292 -2.96 -12.08 10.56
C ARG A 292 -3.76 -13.31 11.03
N ARG A 293 -5.03 -13.48 10.62
CA ARG A 293 -5.87 -14.62 11.08
C ARG A 293 -5.36 -15.98 10.59
N LEU A 294 -4.58 -16.02 9.51
CA LEU A 294 -3.94 -17.23 9.00
C LEU A 294 -2.68 -17.64 9.79
N GLN A 295 -2.36 -16.97 10.91
CA GLN A 295 -1.11 -17.18 11.67
C GLN A 295 -1.30 -17.51 13.15
N THR A 296 -2.52 -17.83 13.59
CA THR A 296 -2.81 -18.44 14.90
C THR A 296 -3.14 -19.90 14.69
#